data_AF-A0A933NCK6-F1
#
_entry.id   AF-A0A933NCK6-F1
#
_cell.length_a   1.000
_cell.length_b   1.000
_cell.length_c   1.000
_cell.angle_alpha   90.00
_cell.angle_beta   90.00
_cell.angle_gamma   90.00
#
_symmetry.space_group_name_H-M   'P 1'
#
loop_
_entity.id
_entity.type
_entity.pdbx_description
1 polymer ?
#
loop_
_entity_poly.entity_id
_entity_poly.type
_entity_poly.pdbx_seq_one_letter_code
_entity_poly.pdbx_strand_id
1 'polypeptide(L)'
;MDAAGRVVLPKSVRDHLHLRASSRFEVEIHDDHIRLILLDREPSIALEEGWWVHQGTLDSGVDLVKAVDLHRADRLAELVD
;
A
#
# COMPACT_ATOMS: atom_id res chain seq x y z
N MET A 1 12.10 -11.76 -20.78
CA MET A 1 11.41 -10.56 -21.28
C MET A 1 10.81 -10.92 -22.64
N ASP A 2 9.60 -10.47 -22.95
CA ASP A 2 9.04 -10.71 -24.29
C ASP A 2 9.53 -9.68 -25.31
N ALA A 3 9.09 -9.83 -26.57
CA ALA A 3 9.47 -8.94 -27.66
C ALA A 3 9.00 -7.48 -27.47
N ALA A 4 8.04 -7.25 -26.57
CA ALA A 4 7.53 -5.91 -26.24
C ALA A 4 8.23 -5.31 -25.01
N GLY A 5 9.26 -5.96 -24.46
CA GLY A 5 9.98 -5.47 -23.28
C GLY A 5 9.25 -5.73 -21.96
N ARG A 6 8.25 -6.63 -21.93
CA ARG A 6 7.50 -6.94 -20.70
C ARG A 6 8.18 -8.04 -19.92
N VAL A 7 8.15 -7.91 -18.60
CA VAL A 7 8.54 -8.96 -17.65
C VAL A 7 7.27 -9.63 -17.11
N VAL A 8 7.20 -10.94 -17.22
CA VAL A 8 6.08 -11.72 -16.67
C VAL A 8 6.45 -12.13 -15.26
N LEU A 9 5.68 -11.67 -14.28
CA LEU A 9 5.83 -12.13 -12.90
C LEU A 9 5.31 -13.57 -12.76
N PRO A 10 6.09 -14.50 -12.19
CA PRO A 10 5.65 -15.86 -11.90
C PRO A 10 4.39 -15.87 -11.02
N LYS A 11 3.54 -16.89 -11.19
CA LYS A 11 2.31 -17.03 -10.38
C LYS A 11 2.60 -17.03 -8.88
N SER A 12 3.64 -17.75 -8.45
CA SER A 12 4.07 -17.79 -7.04
C SER A 12 4.36 -16.41 -6.46
N VAL A 13 4.99 -15.52 -7.24
CA VAL A 13 5.28 -14.14 -6.82
C VAL A 13 4.00 -13.32 -6.74
N ARG A 14 3.09 -13.47 -7.71
CA ARG A 14 1.79 -12.78 -7.69
C ARG A 14 0.94 -13.18 -6.50
N ASP A 15 0.87 -14.49 -6.21
CA ASP A 15 0.07 -15.02 -5.11
C ASP A 15 0.68 -14.59 -3.76
N HIS A 16 2.01 -14.65 -3.61
CA HIS A 16 2.70 -14.25 -2.38
C HIS A 16 2.54 -12.76 -2.05
N LEU A 17 2.61 -11.90 -3.07
CA LEU A 17 2.46 -10.45 -2.92
C LEU A 17 1.01 -9.97 -3.08
N HIS A 18 0.04 -10.89 -3.15
CA HIS A 18 -1.39 -10.60 -3.33
C HIS A 18 -1.70 -9.64 -4.50
N LEU A 19 -0.93 -9.74 -5.59
CA LEU A 19 -1.04 -8.84 -6.73
C LEU A 19 -2.37 -9.05 -7.46
N ARG A 20 -3.07 -7.95 -7.71
CA ARG A 20 -4.29 -7.93 -8.52
C ARG A 20 -3.99 -7.35 -9.90
N ALA A 21 -4.88 -7.61 -10.85
CA ALA A 21 -4.87 -6.85 -12.09
C ALA A 21 -4.94 -5.35 -11.75
N SER A 22 -4.10 -4.54 -12.39
CA SER A 22 -3.95 -3.10 -12.12
C SER A 22 -3.18 -2.71 -10.85
N SER A 23 -2.56 -3.66 -10.12
CA SER A 23 -1.53 -3.33 -9.13
C SER A 23 -0.45 -2.45 -9.76
N ARG A 24 -0.09 -1.34 -9.11
CA ARG A 24 0.91 -0.40 -9.60
C ARG A 24 2.23 -0.67 -8.93
N PHE A 25 3.31 -0.46 -9.68
CA PHE A 25 4.66 -0.54 -9.17
C PHE A 25 5.38 0.77 -9.45
N GLU A 26 6.19 1.20 -8.50
CA GLU A 26 7.32 2.06 -8.77
C GLU A 26 8.48 1.20 -9.25
N VAL A 27 9.24 1.72 -10.21
CA VAL A 27 10.32 1.01 -10.88
C VAL A 27 11.61 1.79 -10.68
N GLU A 28 12.57 1.17 -10.00
CA GLU A 28 13.93 1.68 -9.88
C GLU A 28 14.85 0.83 -10.76
N ILE A 29 15.64 1.49 -11.61
CA ILE A 29 16.60 0.83 -12.50
C ILE A 29 17.99 1.01 -11.91
N HIS A 30 18.66 -0.11 -11.65
CA HIS A 30 20.05 -0.17 -11.22
C HIS A 30 20.89 -0.88 -12.27
N ASP A 31 22.21 -0.82 -12.15
CA ASP A 31 23.14 -1.36 -13.14
C ASP A 31 23.00 -2.88 -13.34
N ASP A 32 22.66 -3.62 -12.28
CA ASP A 32 22.57 -5.09 -12.27
C ASP A 32 21.16 -5.63 -12.01
N HIS A 33 20.22 -4.78 -11.60
CA HIS A 33 18.87 -5.21 -11.26
C HIS A 33 17.79 -4.14 -11.49
N ILE A 34 16.54 -4.59 -11.57
CA ILE A 34 15.36 -3.74 -11.53
C ILE A 34 14.65 -4.03 -10.22
N ARG A 35 14.39 -2.98 -9.44
CA ARG A 35 13.60 -3.08 -8.22
C ARG A 35 12.17 -2.63 -8.49
N LEU A 36 11.23 -3.51 -8.19
CA LEU A 36 9.79 -3.25 -8.30
C LEU A 36 9.23 -3.05 -6.90
N ILE A 37 8.73 -1.84 -6.62
CA ILE A 37 8.14 -1.50 -5.32
C ILE A 37 6.63 -1.44 -5.52
N LEU A 38 5.88 -2.26 -4.79
CA LEU A 38 4.42 -2.22 -4.86
C LEU A 38 3.93 -0.87 -4.34
N LEU A 39 3.17 -0.15 -5.15
CA LEU A 39 2.52 1.09 -4.74
C LEU A 39 1.14 0.72 -4.20
N ASP A 40 1.01 0.62 -2.88
CA ASP A 40 -0.29 0.48 -2.24
C ASP A 40 -1.11 1.74 -2.55
N ARG A 41 -2.09 1.57 -3.44
CA ARG A 41 -3.21 2.50 -3.59
C ARG A 41 -4.44 1.81 -3.06
N GLU A 42 -4.53 1.70 -1.74
CA GLU A 42 -5.83 1.74 -1.10
C GLU A 42 -5.99 3.17 -0.56
N PRO A 43 -7.17 3.81 -0.74
CA PRO A 43 -7.51 4.83 0.24
C PRO A 43 -7.38 4.14 1.59
N SER A 44 -6.59 4.71 2.50
CA SER A 44 -6.40 4.13 3.83
C SER A 44 -7.71 3.92 4.57
N ILE A 45 -8.83 4.41 4.02
CA ILE A 45 -10.18 4.26 4.52
C ILE A 45 -11.16 4.04 3.35
N ALA A 46 -11.93 2.95 3.36
CA ALA A 46 -13.05 2.69 2.47
C ALA A 46 -14.38 2.74 3.23
N LEU A 47 -15.48 3.14 2.58
CA LEU A 47 -16.81 3.11 3.20
C LEU A 47 -17.46 1.74 2.95
N GLU A 48 -17.56 0.91 3.99
CA GLU A 48 -18.21 -0.40 3.95
C GLU A 48 -19.41 -0.40 4.92
N GLU A 49 -20.60 -0.68 4.40
CA GLU A 49 -21.84 -0.74 5.20
C GLU A 49 -22.12 0.50 6.06
N GLY A 50 -21.69 1.68 5.60
CA GLY A 50 -21.84 2.95 6.33
C GLY A 50 -20.71 3.24 7.33
N TRP A 51 -19.68 2.40 7.38
CA TRP A 51 -18.51 2.54 8.23
C TRP A 51 -17.26 2.84 7.43
N TRP A 52 -16.45 3.76 7.94
CA TRP A 52 -15.11 4.03 7.41
C TRP A 52 -14.14 2.95 7.92
N VAL A 53 -13.75 2.02 7.04
CA VAL A 53 -12.90 0.86 7.33
C VAL A 53 -11.50 1.12 6.82
N HIS A 54 -10.51 1.01 7.71
CA HIS A 54 -9.11 1.11 7.30
C HIS A 54 -8.66 -0.15 6.57
N GLN A 55 -8.45 -0.05 5.26
CA GLN A 55 -7.97 -1.16 4.44
C GLN A 55 -6.43 -1.16 4.47
N GLY A 56 -5.87 -2.14 5.19
CA GLY A 56 -4.43 -2.34 5.35
C GLY A 56 -4.14 -3.49 6.30
N THR A 57 -3.02 -4.17 6.10
CA THR A 57 -2.57 -5.24 7.03
C THR A 57 -1.86 -4.57 8.20
N LEU A 58 -2.40 -4.68 9.41
CA LEU A 58 -1.71 -4.17 10.60
C LEU A 58 -0.50 -5.05 10.90
N ASP A 59 0.68 -4.44 10.96
CA ASP A 59 1.84 -5.09 11.56
C ASP A 59 1.48 -5.52 12.99
N SER A 60 1.91 -6.74 13.36
CA SER A 60 1.54 -7.43 14.62
C SER A 60 1.97 -6.74 15.94
N GLY A 61 2.42 -5.49 15.88
CA GLY A 61 2.75 -4.64 17.05
C GLY A 61 2.06 -3.27 17.04
N VAL A 62 1.13 -3.00 16.11
CA VAL A 62 0.49 -1.69 16.00
C VAL A 62 -0.69 -1.58 16.98
N ASP A 63 -0.56 -0.61 17.90
CA ASP A 63 -1.64 -0.18 18.79
C ASP A 63 -2.55 0.82 18.05
N LEU A 64 -3.65 0.29 17.49
CA LEU A 64 -4.67 1.05 16.77
C LEU A 64 -5.22 2.23 17.57
N VAL A 65 -5.37 2.08 18.89
CA VAL A 65 -5.93 3.13 19.74
C VAL A 65 -4.99 4.33 19.75
N LYS A 66 -3.68 4.08 19.93
CA LYS A 66 -2.67 5.13 19.87
C LYS A 66 -2.57 5.80 18.50
N ALA A 67 -2.68 5.03 17.41
CA ALA A 67 -2.64 5.59 16.06
C ALA A 67 -3.82 6.55 15.81
N VAL A 68 -5.02 6.18 16.27
CA VAL A 68 -6.20 7.03 16.17
C VAL A 68 -6.07 8.29 17.04
N ASP A 69 -5.53 8.15 18.25
CA ASP A 69 -5.35 9.28 19.16
C ASP A 69 -4.31 10.28 18.65
N LEU A 70 -3.21 9.80 18.06
CA LEU A 70 -2.22 10.65 17.40
C LEU A 70 -2.85 11.43 16.24
N HIS A 71 -3.60 10.74 15.37
CA HIS A 71 -4.24 11.39 14.23
C HIS A 71 -5.31 12.41 14.67
N ARG A 72 -6.00 12.19 15.80
CA ARG A 72 -6.91 13.18 16.40
C ARG A 72 -6.15 14.42 16.89
N ALA A 73 -5.00 14.22 17.52
CA ALA A 73 -4.16 15.32 18.01
C ALA A 73 -3.62 16.18 16.86
N ASP A 74 -3.17 15.55 15.77
CA ASP A 74 -2.66 16.25 14.59
C ASP A 74 -3.72 17.16 13.95
N ARG A 75 -4.96 16.67 13.81
CA ARG A 75 -6.08 17.49 13.30
C ARG A 75 -6.45 18.66 14.22
N LEU A 76 -6.30 18.48 15.54
CA LEU A 76 -6.54 19.55 16.51
C LEU A 76 -5.45 20.62 16.43
N ALA A 77 -4.21 20.24 16.14
CA ALA A 77 -3.11 21.17 15.98
C ALA A 77 -3.26 22.04 14.71
N GLU A 78 -3.75 21.47 13.60
CA GLU A 78 -4.04 22.22 12.36
C GLU A 78 -5.17 23.25 12.48
N LEU A 79 -5.97 23.20 13.54
CA LEU A 79 -7.08 24.13 13.80
C LEU A 79 -6.68 25.30 14.73
N VAL A 80 -5.45 25.33 15.23
CA VAL A 80 -4.96 26.32 16.20
C VAL A 80 -3.90 27.28 15.60
N ASP A 81 -3.58 27.13 14.31
CA ASP A 81 -2.89 28.12 13.45
C ASP A 81 -3.88 28.83 12.51
#